data_AF-A0A6H9RAS2-F1
#
_entry.id   AF-A0A6H9RAS2-F1
#
_cell.length_a   1.000
_cell.length_b   1.000
_cell.length_c   1.000
_cell.angle_alpha   90.00
_cell.angle_beta   90.00
_cell.angle_gamma   90.00
#
_symmetry.space_group_name_H-M   'P 1'
#
loop_
_entity.id
_entity.type
_entity.pdbx_description
1 polymer ?
#
loop_
_entity_poly.entity_id
_entity_poly.type
_entity_poly.pdbx_seq_one_letter_code
_entity_poly.pdbx_strand_id
1 'polypeptide(L)' 'MDEEISFEHEGKMYTSSYCVQGDDLIVYLPDGSLRTTTLRGLDPETAALTHLRGFVLHSKNLT' A
#
# COMPACT_ATOMS: atom_id res chain seq x y z
N MET A 1 -12.96 -0.59 8.92
CA MET A 1 -13.39 -0.59 7.51
C MET A 1 -12.12 -0.66 6.70
N ASP A 2 -12.05 -1.61 5.78
CA ASP A 2 -10.93 -1.70 4.85
C ASP A 2 -11.18 -0.69 3.72
N GLU A 3 -10.21 0.16 3.46
CA GLU A 3 -10.23 1.15 2.40
C GLU A 3 -9.40 0.65 1.22
N GLU A 4 -9.71 1.07 -0.01
CA GLU A 4 -8.97 0.65 -1.20
C GLU A 4 -8.20 1.84 -1.79
N ILE A 5 -6.96 1.59 -2.17
CA ILE A 5 -6.13 2.51 -2.94
C ILE A 5 -5.82 1.93 -4.30
N SER A 6 -5.74 2.81 -5.29
CA SER A 6 -5.32 2.47 -6.64
C SER A 6 -4.15 3.32 -7.08
N PHE A 7 -3.17 2.69 -7.72
CA PHE A 7 -2.00 3.34 -8.28
C PHE A 7 -1.76 2.86 -9.70
N GLU A 8 -1.73 3.78 -10.66
CA GLU A 8 -1.37 3.47 -12.04
C GLU A 8 0.15 3.59 -12.24
N HIS A 9 0.75 2.56 -12.84
CA HIS A 9 2.15 2.58 -13.23
C HIS A 9 2.37 1.80 -14.53
N GLU A 10 3.00 2.45 -15.51
CA GLU A 10 3.21 1.90 -16.87
C GLU A 10 1.92 1.38 -17.54
N GLY A 11 0.80 2.08 -17.36
CA GLY A 11 -0.48 1.68 -17.93
C GLY A 11 -1.11 0.44 -17.28
N LYS A 12 -0.53 -0.07 -16.19
CA LYS A 12 -1.15 -1.09 -15.34
C LYS A 12 -1.65 -0.45 -14.05
N MET A 13 -2.93 -0.65 -13.76
CA MET A 13 -3.56 -0.21 -12.52
C MET A 13 -3.33 -1.28 -11.46
N TYR A 14 -2.72 -0.88 -10.34
CA TYR A 14 -2.51 -1.72 -9.17
C TYR A 14 -3.46 -1.24 -8.08
N THR A 15 -4.27 -2.16 -7.57
CA THR A 15 -5.17 -1.91 -6.44
C THR A 15 -4.73 -2.69 -5.22
N SER A 16 -4.91 -2.10 -4.05
CA SER A 16 -4.53 -2.67 -2.77
C SER A 16 -5.46 -2.15 -1.68
N SER A 17 -5.83 -3.01 -0.75
CA SER A 17 -6.66 -2.62 0.39
C SER A 17 -5.77 -2.24 1.57
N TYR A 18 -6.22 -1.34 2.42
CA TYR A 18 -5.56 -1.00 3.67
C TYR A 18 -6.56 -0.87 4.81
N CYS A 19 -6.09 -1.06 6.03
CA CYS A 19 -6.90 -1.02 7.24
C CYS A 19 -6.10 -0.34 8.35
N VAL A 20 -6.75 0.58 9.07
CA VAL A 20 -6.15 1.28 10.20
C VAL A 20 -6.65 0.64 11.49
N GLN A 21 -5.72 0.12 12.29
CA GLN A 21 -5.96 -0.41 13.63
C GLN A 21 -5.26 0.48 14.66
N GLY A 22 -6.01 1.39 15.27
CA GLY A 22 -5.46 2.38 16.20
C GLY A 22 -4.52 3.33 15.48
N ASP A 23 -3.23 3.29 15.82
CA ASP A 23 -2.16 4.06 15.17
C ASP A 23 -1.43 3.29 14.08
N ASP A 24 -1.76 2.01 13.87
CA ASP A 24 -1.08 1.15 12.90
C ASP A 24 -1.90 1.00 11.62
N LEU A 25 -1.25 1.30 10.49
CA LEU A 25 -1.76 1.05 9.16
C LEU A 25 -1.28 -0.32 8.68
N ILE A 26 -2.21 -1.13 8.19
CA ILE A 26 -1.96 -2.42 7.55
C ILE A 26 -2.35 -2.30 6.08
N VAL A 27 -1.45 -2.64 5.16
CA VAL A 27 -1.65 -2.56 3.72
C VAL A 27 -1.51 -3.97 3.14
N TYR A 28 -2.53 -4.40 2.40
CA TYR A 28 -2.60 -5.71 1.74
C TYR A 28 -2.11 -5.59 0.30
N LEU A 29 -0.86 -5.95 0.06
CA LEU A 29 -0.25 -5.86 -1.27
C LEU A 29 -0.85 -6.93 -2.21
N PRO A 30 -0.85 -6.68 -3.54
CA PRO A 30 -1.44 -7.60 -4.51
C PRO A 30 -0.68 -8.93 -4.66
N ASP A 31 0.52 -9.06 -4.09
CA ASP A 31 1.28 -10.30 -3.98
C ASP A 31 0.76 -11.24 -2.85
N GLY A 32 -0.20 -10.77 -2.04
CA GLY A 32 -0.68 -11.46 -0.84
C GLY A 32 0.15 -11.18 0.42
N SER A 33 1.29 -10.51 0.26
CA SER A 33 2.07 -9.97 1.36
C SER A 33 1.37 -8.79 2.04
N LEU A 34 1.58 -8.62 3.35
CA LEU A 34 1.06 -7.49 4.12
C LEU A 34 2.19 -6.61 4.65
N ARG A 35 1.96 -5.30 4.69
CA ARG A 35 2.88 -4.33 5.28
C ARG A 35 2.20 -3.54 6.38
N THR A 36 2.91 -3.36 7.49
CA THR A 36 2.41 -2.63 8.64
C THR A 36 3.27 -1.40 8.87
N THR A 37 2.66 -0.26 9.20
CA THR A 37 3.37 0.99 9.50
C THR A 37 2.58 1.82 10.49
N THR A 38 3.25 2.27 11.55
CA THR A 38 2.64 3.16 12.53
C THR A 38 2.56 4.57 11.96
N LEU A 39 1.36 5.13 11.87
CA LEU A 39 1.08 6.41 11.23
C LEU A 39 1.69 7.58 11.99
N ARG A 40 1.68 7.56 13.33
CA ARG A 40 2.24 8.64 14.17
C ARG A 40 1.80 10.04 13.72
N GLY A 41 0.55 10.19 13.28
CA GLY A 41 -0.01 11.43 12.72
C GLY A 41 0.10 11.60 11.20
N LEU A 42 0.58 10.60 10.47
CA LEU A 42 0.54 10.55 9.01
C LEU A 42 -0.84 10.14 8.50
N ASP A 43 -1.21 10.63 7.32
CA ASP A 43 -2.43 10.21 6.63
C ASP A 43 -2.34 8.74 6.20
N PRO A 44 -3.31 7.89 6.59
CA PRO A 44 -3.28 6.47 6.28
C PRO A 44 -3.29 6.18 4.78
N GLU A 45 -4.08 6.94 4.01
CA GLU A 45 -4.13 6.82 2.55
C GLU A 45 -2.77 7.09 1.90
N THR A 46 -2.08 8.16 2.33
CA THR A 46 -0.77 8.54 1.78
C THR A 46 0.30 7.51 2.14
N ALA A 47 0.29 7.02 3.38
CA ALA A 47 1.19 5.98 3.81
C ALA A 47 0.93 4.66 3.06
N ALA A 48 -0.34 4.28 2.87
CA ALA A 48 -0.72 3.09 2.10
C ALA A 48 -0.28 3.20 0.64
N LEU A 49 -0.53 4.35 0.00
CA LEU A 49 -0.13 4.61 -1.37
C LEU A 49 1.39 4.55 -1.55
N THR A 50 2.14 5.03 -0.55
CA THR A 50 3.60 4.95 -0.54
C THR A 50 4.08 3.49 -0.51
N HIS A 51 3.43 2.62 0.27
CA HIS A 51 3.74 1.19 0.25
C HIS A 51 3.39 0.52 -1.08
N LEU A 52 2.23 0.83 -1.66
CA LEU A 52 1.82 0.30 -2.95
C LEU A 52 2.79 0.73 -4.07
N ARG A 53 3.15 2.01 -4.11
CA ARG A 53 4.18 2.54 -5.03
C ARG A 53 5.51 1.83 -4.85
N GLY A 54 5.96 1.68 -3.61
CA GLY A 54 7.18 0.95 -3.28
C GLY A 54 7.14 -0.48 -3.82
N PHE A 55 6.04 -1.21 -3.61
CA PHE A 55 5.85 -2.55 -4.14
C PHE A 55 5.92 -2.58 -5.67
N VAL A 56 5.19 -1.70 -6.36
CA VAL A 56 5.13 -1.65 -7.82
C VAL A 56 6.50 -1.32 -8.43
N LEU A 57 7.25 -0.40 -7.80
CA LEU A 57 8.59 -0.02 -8.24
C LEU A 57 9.64 -1.09 -7.93
N HIS A 58 9.58 -1.75 -6.76
CA HIS A 58 10.53 -2.81 -6.38
C HIS A 58 10.28 -4.14 -7.09
N SER A 59 9.02 -4.46 -7.41
CA SER A 59 8.65 -5.71 -8.10
C SER A 59 9.32 -5.83 -9.47
N LYS A 60 9.79 -4.73 -10.07
CA LYS A 60 10.51 -4.74 -11.35
C LYS A 60 12.00 -5.07 -11.23
N ASN A 61 12.58 -4.97 -10.03
CA ASN A 61 13.99 -5.27 -9.80
C ASN A 61 14.28 -6.77 -9.63
N LEU A 62 13.27 -7.64 -9.76
CA LEU A 62 13.39 -9.10 -9.77
C LEU A 62 13.42 -9.67 -11.21
N THR A 63 13.98 -8.92 -12.17
CA THR A 63 14.22 -9.39 -13.54
C THR A 63 15.56 -10.12 -13.62
#